data_AF-A0A812UZL8-F1
#
_entry.id   AF-A0A812UZL8-F1
#
_cell.length_a   1.000
_cell.length_b   1.000
_cell.length_c   1.000
_cell.angle_alpha   90.00
_cell.angle_beta   90.00
_cell.angle_gamma   90.00
#
_symmetry.space_group_name_H-M   'P 1'
#
loop_
_entity.id
_entity.type
_entity.pdbx_description
1 polymer ?
#
loop_
_entity_poly.entity_id
_entity_poly.type
_entity_poly.pdbx_seq_one_letter_code
_entity_poly.pdbx_strand_id
1 'polypeptide(L)'
;MRDWRSVVMYSYPGAFVETAAELTRMYQEQGCDVMITGHSLGGYLAEVVATSVGLPGAGFCSPGPGFHNGPGTGFGFVTVNHEADSIGNHNHAFHVKPPVYILDGGLLMFPWTAHSMAEMAKHMSKREDWTNLNAVAKCSAERPRIPVRVFEGPRSRRD
;
A
#
# COMPACT_ATOMS: atom_id res chain seq x y z
N MET A 1 15.06 17.61 0.33
CA MET A 1 14.50 16.67 -0.67
C MET A 1 15.63 15.93 -1.39
N ARG A 2 16.13 14.84 -0.81
CA ARG A 2 17.15 13.97 -1.42
C ARG A 2 16.82 12.53 -1.03
N ASP A 3 15.83 11.94 -1.69
CA ASP A 3 15.54 10.52 -1.47
C ASP A 3 15.13 9.77 -2.74
N TRP A 4 15.32 10.35 -3.93
CA TRP A 4 15.05 9.61 -5.17
C TRP A 4 15.98 8.40 -5.34
N ARG A 5 17.16 8.42 -4.70
CA ARG A 5 18.15 7.33 -4.75
C ARG A 5 17.73 6.10 -3.93
N SER A 6 16.99 6.24 -2.82
CA SER A 6 16.51 5.08 -2.04
C SER A 6 15.47 4.28 -2.78
N VAL A 7 14.65 5.00 -3.55
CA VAL A 7 13.56 4.46 -4.35
C VAL A 7 14.05 3.62 -5.52
N VAL A 8 15.19 3.99 -6.11
CA VAL A 8 15.72 3.34 -7.32
C VAL A 8 16.87 2.37 -7.01
N MET A 9 17.54 2.48 -5.85
CA MET A 9 18.77 1.71 -5.55
C MET A 9 18.71 0.85 -4.28
N TYR A 10 17.54 0.36 -3.86
CA TYR A 10 17.40 -0.59 -2.74
C TYR A 10 17.97 -0.09 -1.38
N SER A 11 18.14 1.22 -1.18
CA SER A 11 18.60 1.75 0.11
C SER A 11 17.40 2.18 0.96
N TYR A 12 17.52 2.02 2.28
CA TYR A 12 16.46 2.42 3.21
C TYR A 12 16.20 3.94 3.17
N PRO A 13 14.93 4.41 3.10
CA PRO A 13 14.58 5.84 2.99
C PRO A 13 14.62 6.56 4.36
N GLY A 14 15.76 6.50 5.05
CA GLY A 14 15.87 6.94 6.45
C GLY A 14 15.50 8.40 6.68
N ALA A 15 15.98 9.31 5.82
CA ALA A 15 15.69 10.74 5.97
C ALA A 15 14.19 11.04 5.81
N PHE A 16 13.49 10.33 4.91
CA PHE A 16 12.05 10.45 4.78
C PHE A 16 11.33 9.95 6.03
N VAL A 17 11.75 8.81 6.57
CA VAL A 17 11.16 8.23 7.78
C VAL A 17 11.34 9.15 8.99
N GLU A 18 12.54 9.69 9.20
CA GLU A 18 12.83 10.63 10.29
C GLU A 18 11.96 11.88 10.18
N THR A 19 11.90 12.50 9.00
CA THR A 19 11.08 13.70 8.77
C THR A 19 9.60 13.43 9.01
N ALA A 20 9.08 12.29 8.53
CA ALA A 20 7.68 11.93 8.73
C ALA A 20 7.37 11.62 10.21
N ALA A 21 8.31 11.01 10.94
CA ALA A 21 8.18 10.76 12.36
C ALA A 21 8.12 12.07 13.17
N GLU A 22 8.99 13.03 12.86
CA GLU A 22 8.99 14.35 13.50
C GLU A 22 7.67 15.10 13.27
N LEU A 23 7.20 15.14 12.02
CA LEU A 23 5.92 15.78 11.68
C LEU A 23 4.76 15.10 12.40
N THR A 24 4.76 13.77 12.46
CA THR A 24 3.72 13.04 13.17
C THR A 24 3.71 13.41 14.66
N ARG A 25 4.86 13.38 15.33
CA ARG A 25 4.96 13.73 16.75
C ARG A 25 4.44 15.15 16.99
N MET A 26 4.82 16.10 16.16
CA MET A 26 4.36 17.48 16.25
C MET A 26 2.83 17.60 16.17
N TYR A 27 2.17 16.88 15.27
CA TYR A 27 0.70 16.90 15.16
C TYR A 27 0.02 16.16 16.32
N GLN A 28 0.60 15.06 16.80
CA GLN A 28 0.08 14.34 17.97
C GLN A 28 0.19 15.18 19.25
N GLU A 29 1.27 15.94 19.44
CA GLU A 29 1.45 16.88 20.55
C GLU A 29 0.40 18.01 20.52
N GLN A 30 -0.16 18.33 19.35
CA GLN A 30 -1.28 19.26 19.18
C GLN A 30 -2.65 18.60 19.37
N GLY A 31 -2.69 17.31 19.72
CA GLY A 31 -3.93 16.55 19.93
C GLY A 31 -4.60 16.08 18.63
N CYS A 32 -3.88 16.04 17.50
CA CYS A 32 -4.42 15.53 16.25
C CYS A 32 -4.26 14.00 16.13
N ASP A 33 -5.29 13.34 15.62
CA ASP A 33 -5.18 11.98 15.10
C ASP A 33 -4.42 12.01 13.76
N VAL A 34 -3.41 11.15 13.61
CA VAL A 34 -2.55 11.10 12.42
C VAL A 34 -2.70 9.76 11.71
N MET A 35 -2.87 9.82 10.39
CA MET A 35 -2.87 8.67 9.50
C MET A 35 -1.85 8.88 8.38
N ILE A 36 -1.05 7.85 8.09
CA ILE A 36 -0.04 7.90 7.02
C ILE A 36 -0.64 7.35 5.73
N THR A 37 -0.53 8.08 4.62
CA THR A 37 -1.06 7.60 3.35
C THR A 37 -0.21 8.04 2.15
N GLY A 38 -0.35 7.31 1.04
CA GLY A 38 0.29 7.66 -0.21
C GLY A 38 -0.11 6.74 -1.36
N HIS A 39 0.23 7.17 -2.57
CA HIS A 39 -0.01 6.44 -3.82
C HIS A 39 1.31 6.03 -4.47
N SER A 40 1.35 4.85 -5.12
CA SER A 40 2.53 4.37 -5.83
C SER A 40 3.73 4.31 -4.91
N LEU A 41 4.82 4.98 -5.28
CA LEU A 41 5.97 5.20 -4.41
C LEU A 41 5.63 5.85 -3.06
N GLY A 42 4.69 6.79 -3.04
CA GLY A 42 4.21 7.39 -1.80
C GLY A 42 3.53 6.36 -0.90
N GLY A 43 2.82 5.38 -1.47
CA GLY A 43 2.21 4.28 -0.71
C GLY A 43 3.25 3.36 -0.09
N TYR A 44 4.35 3.13 -0.83
CA TYR A 44 5.48 2.35 -0.36
C TYR A 44 6.12 3.02 0.86
N LEU A 45 6.39 4.32 0.74
CA LEU A 45 6.97 5.10 1.82
C LEU A 45 5.99 5.23 2.99
N ALA A 46 4.69 5.31 2.72
CA ALA A 46 3.66 5.35 3.74
C ALA A 46 3.67 4.09 4.60
N GLU A 47 3.82 2.91 4.01
CA GLU A 47 3.91 1.66 4.77
C GLU A 47 5.20 1.59 5.60
N VAL A 48 6.34 1.97 5.01
CA VAL A 48 7.63 2.02 5.72
C VAL A 48 7.55 2.96 6.92
N VAL A 49 6.99 4.15 6.76
CA VAL A 49 6.82 5.12 7.84
C VAL A 49 5.86 4.57 8.89
N ALA A 50 4.65 4.15 8.48
CA ALA A 50 3.61 3.67 9.39
C ALA A 50 4.10 2.51 10.27
N THR A 51 4.84 1.56 9.68
CA THR A 51 5.44 0.42 10.40
C THR A 51 6.64 0.83 11.25
N SER A 52 7.36 1.91 10.91
CA SER A 52 8.47 2.42 11.71
C SER A 52 8.01 3.21 12.93
N VAL A 53 6.94 4.00 12.81
CA VAL A 53 6.45 4.87 13.90
C VAL A 53 5.25 4.28 14.65
N GLY A 54 4.72 3.14 14.21
CA GLY A 54 3.62 2.43 14.89
C GLY A 54 2.25 3.08 14.70
N LEU A 55 1.94 3.55 13.50
CA LEU A 55 0.70 4.28 13.21
C LEU A 55 -0.17 3.58 12.15
N PRO A 56 -1.50 3.83 12.16
CA PRO A 56 -2.37 3.39 11.09
C PRO A 56 -2.07 4.13 9.78
N GLY A 57 -2.45 3.51 8.67
CA GLY A 57 -2.28 4.12 7.37
C GLY A 57 -2.92 3.36 6.23
N ALA A 58 -2.87 3.96 5.04
CA ALA A 58 -3.34 3.35 3.82
C ALA A 58 -2.41 3.65 2.65
N GLY A 59 -1.92 2.61 1.98
CA GLY A 59 -1.18 2.71 0.73
C GLY A 59 -2.08 2.38 -0.45
N PHE A 60 -1.97 3.12 -1.55
CA PHE A 60 -2.77 2.89 -2.75
C PHE A 60 -1.90 2.62 -3.97
N CYS A 61 -2.25 1.62 -4.77
CA CYS A 61 -1.46 1.22 -5.95
C CYS A 61 0.03 1.05 -5.62
N SER A 62 0.35 0.50 -4.45
CA SER A 62 1.70 0.55 -3.89
C SER A 62 2.42 -0.77 -4.06
N PRO A 63 3.69 -0.78 -4.52
CA PRO A 63 4.52 -1.97 -4.47
C PRO A 63 4.88 -2.34 -3.02
N GLY A 64 5.25 -3.61 -2.81
CA GLY A 64 5.65 -4.14 -1.50
C GLY A 64 6.99 -3.62 -0.99
N PRO A 65 7.09 -3.09 0.25
CA PRO A 65 8.34 -2.57 0.79
C PRO A 65 9.38 -3.61 1.19
N GLY A 66 8.94 -4.81 1.56
CA GLY A 66 9.83 -5.88 1.98
C GLY A 66 10.65 -5.53 3.21
N PHE A 67 11.97 -5.68 3.10
CA PHE A 67 12.88 -5.52 4.25
C PHE A 67 13.02 -4.08 4.74
N HIS A 68 12.44 -3.09 4.04
CA HIS A 68 12.39 -1.71 4.51
C HIS A 68 11.26 -1.45 5.52
N ASN A 69 10.34 -2.38 5.73
CA ASN A 69 9.32 -2.21 6.76
C ASN A 69 9.95 -2.12 8.17
N GLY A 70 9.41 -1.22 8.98
CA GLY A 70 9.83 -1.06 10.37
C GLY A 70 9.41 -2.23 11.25
N PRO A 71 9.88 -2.26 12.53
CA PRO A 71 9.60 -3.36 13.46
C PRO A 71 8.12 -3.42 13.90
N GLY A 72 7.35 -2.35 13.68
CA GLY A 72 5.92 -2.29 13.98
C GLY A 72 5.13 -3.17 13.02
N THR A 73 4.86 -4.41 13.41
CA THR A 73 4.11 -5.37 12.62
C THR A 73 2.63 -4.97 12.48
N GLY A 74 2.31 -4.27 11.39
CA GLY A 74 0.95 -4.20 10.86
C GLY A 74 -0.05 -3.39 11.70
N PHE A 75 0.40 -2.33 12.39
CA PHE A 75 -0.48 -1.39 13.09
C PHE A 75 -1.43 -0.72 12.10
N GLY A 76 -2.66 -1.22 11.98
CA GLY A 76 -3.74 -0.59 11.19
C GLY A 76 -3.47 -0.35 9.70
N PHE A 77 -2.28 -0.64 9.16
CA PHE A 77 -1.94 -0.30 7.78
C PHE A 77 -2.62 -1.24 6.79
N VAL A 78 -3.20 -0.67 5.73
CA VAL A 78 -3.87 -1.40 4.66
C VAL A 78 -3.34 -0.94 3.31
N THR A 79 -2.93 -1.89 2.47
CA THR A 79 -2.62 -1.61 1.07
C THR A 79 -3.84 -1.92 0.22
N VAL A 80 -4.23 -0.99 -0.66
CA VAL A 80 -5.32 -1.13 -1.62
C VAL A 80 -4.75 -1.04 -3.03
N ASN A 81 -4.84 -2.13 -3.79
CA ASN A 81 -4.36 -2.19 -5.17
C ASN A 81 -5.49 -2.58 -6.13
N HIS A 82 -5.33 -2.23 -7.39
CA HIS A 82 -6.16 -2.79 -8.46
C HIS A 82 -5.52 -4.10 -8.94
N GLU A 83 -6.31 -5.14 -9.25
CA GLU A 83 -5.75 -6.45 -9.67
C GLU A 83 -4.87 -6.36 -10.93
N ALA A 84 -5.26 -5.48 -11.87
CA ALA A 84 -4.55 -5.26 -13.12
C ALA A 84 -3.36 -4.28 -13.00
N ASP A 85 -3.10 -3.71 -11.82
CA ASP A 85 -1.99 -2.77 -11.61
C ASP A 85 -0.66 -3.52 -11.48
N SER A 86 0.08 -3.62 -12.57
CA SER A 86 1.38 -4.31 -12.57
C SER A 86 2.46 -3.63 -11.73
N ILE A 87 2.36 -2.32 -11.50
CA ILE A 87 3.36 -1.55 -10.74
C ILE A 87 3.06 -1.69 -9.25
N GLY A 88 1.81 -1.42 -8.85
CA GLY A 88 1.38 -1.62 -7.47
C GLY A 88 1.50 -3.09 -7.04
N ASN A 89 1.28 -4.03 -7.94
CA ASN A 89 1.38 -5.46 -7.58
C ASN A 89 2.80 -6.01 -7.62
N HIS A 90 3.79 -5.17 -7.95
CA HIS A 90 5.18 -5.54 -7.83
C HIS A 90 5.53 -5.80 -6.35
N ASN A 91 6.19 -6.93 -6.07
CA ASN A 91 6.55 -7.33 -4.71
C ASN A 91 5.36 -7.43 -3.73
N HIS A 92 4.13 -7.63 -4.20
CA HIS A 92 2.93 -7.64 -3.33
C HIS A 92 2.95 -8.65 -2.16
N ALA A 93 3.76 -9.72 -2.23
CA ALA A 93 3.97 -10.67 -1.14
C ALA A 93 4.76 -10.08 0.05
N PHE A 94 5.38 -8.91 -0.15
CA PHE A 94 6.28 -8.27 0.80
C PHE A 94 5.65 -7.07 1.54
N HIS A 95 4.34 -6.88 1.40
CA HIS A 95 3.59 -5.99 2.30
C HIS A 95 3.47 -6.60 3.71
N VAL A 96 3.33 -5.74 4.72
CA VAL A 96 3.12 -6.12 6.12
C VAL A 96 1.81 -6.89 6.32
N LYS A 97 0.82 -6.66 5.44
CA LYS A 97 -0.43 -7.43 5.35
C LYS A 97 -0.79 -7.68 3.88
N PRO A 98 -1.45 -8.79 3.56
CA PRO A 98 -1.91 -9.06 2.19
C PRO A 98 -2.78 -7.91 1.67
N PRO A 99 -2.47 -7.34 0.48
CA PRO A 99 -3.24 -6.23 -0.06
C PRO A 99 -4.72 -6.56 -0.24
N VAL A 100 -5.50 -5.50 -0.18
CA VAL A 100 -6.89 -5.45 -0.57
C VAL A 100 -6.93 -5.16 -2.06
N TYR A 101 -7.56 -6.04 -2.84
CA TYR A 101 -7.65 -5.89 -4.28
C TYR A 101 -9.04 -5.41 -4.70
N ILE A 102 -9.07 -4.45 -5.61
CA ILE A 102 -10.27 -4.08 -6.36
C ILE A 102 -10.33 -4.99 -7.59
N LEU A 103 -11.35 -5.86 -7.65
CA LEU A 103 -11.50 -6.89 -8.68
C LEU A 103 -12.60 -6.50 -9.65
N ASP A 104 -12.29 -5.64 -10.62
CA ASP A 104 -13.26 -5.17 -11.62
C ASP A 104 -13.20 -5.92 -12.96
N GLY A 105 -12.61 -7.12 -12.97
CA GLY A 105 -12.82 -8.16 -13.98
C GLY A 105 -12.39 -7.80 -15.40
N GLY A 106 -11.66 -6.70 -15.56
CA GLY A 106 -11.46 -6.06 -16.85
C GLY A 106 -10.04 -6.23 -17.35
N LEU A 107 -9.91 -6.94 -18.48
CA LEU A 107 -8.94 -6.70 -19.54
C LEU A 107 -8.79 -5.19 -19.82
N LEU A 108 -8.08 -4.44 -18.97
CA LEU A 108 -7.59 -3.15 -19.37
C LEU A 108 -6.50 -3.45 -20.40
N MET A 109 -6.78 -3.13 -21.67
CA MET A 109 -5.79 -3.13 -22.76
C MET A 109 -4.51 -2.35 -22.40
N PHE A 110 -4.54 -1.57 -21.32
CA PHE A 110 -3.44 -0.73 -20.84
C PHE A 110 -3.25 -0.89 -19.32
N PRO A 111 -2.30 -1.71 -18.83
CA PRO A 111 -2.07 -1.93 -17.40
C PRO A 111 -1.73 -0.64 -16.62
N TRP A 112 -1.27 0.40 -17.31
CA TRP A 112 -0.95 1.71 -16.71
C TRP A 112 -2.17 2.47 -16.19
N THR A 113 -3.36 2.25 -16.74
CA THR A 113 -4.58 2.93 -16.26
C THR A 113 -5.03 2.39 -14.91
N ALA A 114 -4.73 1.12 -14.62
CA ALA A 114 -5.01 0.50 -13.33
C ALA A 114 -4.15 1.05 -12.18
N HIS A 115 -3.01 1.69 -12.50
CA HIS A 115 -2.15 2.33 -11.49
C HIS A 115 -2.65 3.73 -11.08
N SER A 116 -3.71 4.25 -11.70
CA SER A 116 -4.24 5.60 -11.42
C SER A 116 -5.23 5.62 -10.26
N MET A 117 -5.06 6.57 -9.33
CA MET A 117 -6.05 6.85 -8.29
C MET A 117 -7.41 7.28 -8.85
N ALA A 118 -7.43 7.99 -9.99
CA ALA A 118 -8.68 8.44 -10.59
C ALA A 118 -9.51 7.26 -11.11
N GLU A 119 -8.86 6.30 -11.78
CA GLU A 119 -9.54 5.08 -12.22
C GLU A 119 -9.92 4.20 -11.02
N MET A 120 -9.04 4.05 -10.03
CA MET A 120 -9.36 3.34 -8.79
C MET A 120 -10.61 3.92 -8.12
N ALA A 121 -10.69 5.24 -7.94
CA ALA A 121 -11.83 5.92 -7.35
C ALA A 121 -13.10 5.74 -8.19
N LYS A 122 -13.01 5.84 -9.52
CA LYS A 122 -14.12 5.60 -10.46
C LYS A 122 -14.62 4.15 -10.42
N HIS A 123 -13.74 3.20 -10.16
CA HIS A 123 -14.07 1.79 -10.02
C HIS A 123 -14.75 1.50 -8.68
N MET A 124 -14.20 2.05 -7.59
CA MET A 124 -14.80 1.97 -6.25
C MET A 124 -16.16 2.68 -6.18
N SER A 125 -16.35 3.81 -6.87
CA SER A 125 -17.59 4.59 -6.83
C SER A 125 -18.79 3.89 -7.49
N LYS A 126 -18.56 2.87 -8.32
CA LYS A 126 -19.62 2.03 -8.89
C LYS A 126 -20.27 1.11 -7.87
N ARG A 127 -19.69 0.99 -6.68
CA ARG A 127 -20.14 0.09 -5.62
C ARG A 127 -20.99 0.87 -4.62
N GLU A 128 -22.26 1.04 -4.96
CA GLU A 128 -23.20 1.88 -4.19
C GLU A 128 -23.43 1.40 -2.75
N ASP A 129 -23.14 0.12 -2.46
CA ASP A 129 -23.27 -0.49 -1.14
C ASP A 129 -21.97 -0.48 -0.32
N TRP A 130 -20.90 0.12 -0.85
CA TRP A 130 -19.64 0.29 -0.12
C TRP A 130 -19.70 1.53 0.76
N THR A 131 -19.31 1.32 2.02
CA THR A 131 -19.16 2.37 3.02
C THR A 131 -17.80 2.22 3.68
N ASN A 132 -17.30 3.28 4.31
CA ASN A 132 -16.05 3.20 5.09
C ASN A 132 -16.12 2.09 6.17
N LEU A 133 -17.31 1.76 6.66
CA LEU A 133 -17.53 0.74 7.68
C LEU A 133 -17.48 -0.70 7.15
N ASN A 134 -17.79 -0.92 5.88
CA ASN A 134 -17.89 -2.27 5.30
C ASN A 134 -16.85 -2.57 4.21
N ALA A 135 -16.05 -1.57 3.80
CA ALA A 135 -15.07 -1.69 2.73
C ALA A 135 -14.12 -2.88 2.93
N VAL A 136 -13.58 -3.07 4.14
CA VAL A 136 -12.66 -4.19 4.44
C VAL A 136 -13.34 -5.55 4.22
N ALA A 137 -14.59 -5.71 4.69
CA ALA A 137 -15.33 -6.96 4.56
C ALA A 137 -15.69 -7.23 3.10
N LYS A 138 -16.13 -6.19 2.36
CA LYS A 138 -16.49 -6.29 0.95
C LYS A 138 -15.31 -6.66 0.08
N CYS A 139 -14.17 -5.99 0.23
CA CYS A 139 -12.98 -6.34 -0.55
C CYS A 139 -12.42 -7.73 -0.18
N SER A 140 -12.55 -8.15 1.08
CA SER A 140 -12.13 -9.50 1.51
C SER A 140 -13.00 -10.60 0.89
N ALA A 141 -14.28 -10.31 0.64
CA ALA A 141 -15.23 -11.22 -0.01
C ALA A 141 -15.07 -11.29 -1.53
N GLU A 142 -14.40 -10.32 -2.17
CA GLU A 142 -14.10 -10.36 -3.61
C GLU A 142 -12.98 -11.37 -3.94
N ARG A 143 -12.02 -11.61 -3.02
CA ARG A 143 -10.86 -12.52 -3.17
C ARG A 143 -11.10 -13.90 -3.82
N PRO A 144 -12.23 -14.61 -3.65
CA PRO A 144 -12.41 -15.96 -4.20
C PRO A 144 -12.61 -16.02 -5.72
N ARG A 145 -12.85 -14.89 -6.40
CA ARG A 145 -13.45 -14.92 -7.75
C ARG A 145 -12.47 -15.02 -8.93
N ILE A 146 -11.16 -14.83 -8.74
CA ILE A 146 -10.21 -14.84 -9.85
C ILE A 146 -8.97 -15.67 -9.47
N PRO A 147 -8.57 -16.66 -10.31
CA PRO A 147 -7.32 -17.37 -10.10
C PRO A 147 -6.18 -16.38 -10.30
N VAL A 148 -5.67 -15.84 -9.19
CA VAL A 148 -4.41 -15.09 -9.18
C VAL A 148 -3.36 -16.04 -9.74
N ARG A 149 -2.76 -15.70 -10.89
CA ARG A 149 -1.48 -16.31 -11.28
C ARG A 149 -0.45 -15.79 -10.29
N VAL A 150 -0.35 -16.46 -9.16
CA VAL A 150 0.71 -16.24 -8.19
C VAL A 150 2.00 -16.65 -8.90
N PHE A 151 2.75 -15.67 -9.41
CA PHE A 151 4.16 -15.89 -9.66
C PHE A 151 4.81 -15.98 -8.27
N GLU A 152 4.89 -17.20 -7.73
CA GLU A 152 5.73 -17.47 -6.58
C GLU A 152 7.19 -17.29 -7.01
N GLY A 153 7.67 -16.05 -6.91
CA GLY A 153 9.11 -15.78 -6.91
C GLY A 153 9.76 -16.55 -5.76
N PRO A 154 11.04 -16.96 -5.90
CA PRO A 154 11.71 -17.76 -4.89
C PRO A 154 11.68 -17.05 -3.55
N ARG A 155 11.03 -17.68 -2.55
CA ARG A 155 11.07 -17.23 -1.16
C ARG A 155 12.52 -17.33 -0.71
N SER A 156 13.21 -16.20 -0.53
CA SER A 156 14.53 -16.20 0.08
C SER A 156 14.37 -16.74 1.51
N ARG A 157 14.90 -17.94 1.75
CA ARG A 157 15.08 -18.46 3.10
C ARG A 157 15.99 -17.48 3.85
N ARG A 158 15.52 -16.97 4.97
CA ARG A 158 16.40 -16.38 5.97
C ARG A 158 16.96 -17.56 6.77
N ASP A 159 18.22 -17.88 6.53
CA ASP A 159 19.07 -18.58 7.49
C ASP A 159 19.71 -17.53 8.41
#